data_AF-A0A7S0JKB1-F1
#
_entry.id   AF-A0A7S0JKB1-F1
#
_cell.length_a   1.000
_cell.length_b   1.000
_cell.length_c   1.000
_cell.angle_alpha   90.00
_cell.angle_beta   90.00
_cell.angle_gamma   90.00
#
_symmetry.space_group_name_H-M   'P 1'
#
loop_
_entity.id
_entity.type
_entity.pdbx_description
1 polymer ?
#
loop_
_entity_poly.entity_id
_entity_poly.type
_entity_poly.pdbx_seq_one_letter_code
_entity_poly.pdbx_strand_id
1 'polypeptide(L)'
;AVQQTKEGVQCQMWSHQWPHTHIRTHTNFPDAGLGGHNHCRNPDGDAAPWCFTMDEDVRWDSCDVPPPSPCEDALEEAPPPNITVLALNHMVRGEVAEH
;
A
#
# COMPACT_ATOMS: atom_id res chain seq x y z
N ALA A 1 -3.08 -9.29 -2.06
CA ALA A 1 -1.75 -8.90 -2.58
C ALA A 1 -1.71 -9.16 -4.08
N VAL A 2 -1.17 -8.23 -4.87
CA VAL A 2 -1.16 -8.29 -6.35
C VAL A 2 -0.09 -9.27 -6.85
N GLN A 3 -0.42 -10.10 -7.84
CA GLN A 3 0.42 -11.20 -8.36
C GLN A 3 0.59 -11.16 -9.89
N GLN A 4 0.09 -10.12 -10.53
CA GLN A 4 0.14 -9.91 -11.97
C GLN A 4 0.60 -8.47 -12.23
N THR A 5 1.23 -8.26 -13.38
CA THR A 5 1.65 -6.94 -13.85
C THR A 5 0.43 -6.12 -14.29
N LYS A 6 0.65 -4.84 -14.63
CA LYS A 6 -0.42 -3.97 -15.17
C LYS A 6 -1.10 -4.55 -16.40
N GLU A 7 -0.33 -5.22 -17.25
CA GLU A 7 -0.82 -5.87 -18.47
C GLU A 7 -1.39 -7.28 -18.22
N GLY A 8 -1.53 -7.70 -16.96
CA GLY A 8 -2.10 -9.00 -16.58
C GLY A 8 -1.13 -10.18 -16.70
N VAL A 9 0.18 -9.93 -16.89
CA VAL A 9 1.18 -11.01 -16.98
C VAL A 9 1.44 -11.58 -15.58
N GLN A 10 1.44 -12.91 -15.46
CA GLN A 10 1.68 -13.58 -14.18
C GLN A 10 3.09 -13.30 -13.66
N CYS A 11 3.21 -12.91 -12.39
CA CYS A 11 4.50 -12.75 -11.75
C CYS A 11 5.18 -14.11 -11.48
N GLN A 12 6.48 -14.17 -11.72
CA GLN A 12 7.39 -15.21 -11.24
C GLN A 12 7.57 -15.10 -9.72
N MET A 13 7.71 -16.24 -9.03
CA MET A 13 8.01 -16.25 -7.60
C MET A 13 9.43 -15.73 -7.34
N TRP A 14 9.62 -14.90 -6.31
CA TRP A 14 10.93 -14.34 -5.98
C TRP A 14 11.98 -15.38 -5.56
N SER A 15 11.54 -16.56 -5.11
CA SER A 15 12.43 -17.68 -4.80
C SER A 15 12.81 -18.51 -6.05
N HIS A 16 12.11 -18.34 -7.17
CA HIS A 16 12.39 -19.07 -8.41
C HIS A 16 13.40 -18.32 -9.28
N GLN A 17 14.16 -19.06 -10.07
CA GLN A 17 15.20 -18.53 -10.95
C GLN A 17 14.88 -18.76 -12.44
N TRP A 18 13.61 -19.09 -12.73
CA TRP A 18 13.07 -19.36 -14.06
C TRP A 18 11.69 -18.70 -14.21
N PRO A 19 11.35 -18.09 -15.37
CA PRO A 19 12.21 -17.91 -16.56
C PRO A 19 13.37 -16.93 -16.36
N HIS A 20 13.25 -16.00 -15.42
CA HIS A 20 14.25 -14.96 -15.22
C HIS A 20 15.12 -15.25 -14.01
N THR A 21 16.38 -15.60 -14.24
CA THR A 21 17.38 -15.67 -13.17
C THR A 21 17.70 -14.27 -12.64
N HIS A 22 17.79 -14.09 -11.32
CA HIS A 22 18.03 -12.81 -10.68
C HIS A 22 18.67 -12.92 -9.29
N ILE A 23 19.31 -11.82 -8.86
CA ILE A 23 19.92 -11.70 -7.52
C ILE A 23 18.95 -11.19 -6.45
N ARG A 24 17.74 -10.76 -6.83
CA ARG A 24 16.73 -10.23 -5.90
C ARG A 24 16.02 -11.36 -5.14
N THR A 25 16.74 -11.96 -4.20
CA THR A 25 16.27 -13.06 -3.34
C THR A 25 16.15 -12.58 -1.90
N HIS A 26 15.42 -13.31 -1.06
CA HIS A 26 15.36 -13.02 0.38
C HIS A 26 16.74 -12.97 1.03
N THR A 27 17.68 -13.81 0.60
CA THR A 27 19.06 -13.81 1.12
C THR A 27 19.79 -12.49 0.85
N ASN A 28 19.59 -11.89 -0.32
CA ASN A 28 20.26 -10.64 -0.69
C ASN A 28 19.49 -9.39 -0.26
N PHE A 29 18.17 -9.50 -0.11
CA PHE A 29 17.26 -8.43 0.30
C PHE A 29 16.31 -8.93 1.40
N PRO A 30 16.81 -9.15 2.63
CA PRO A 30 16.05 -9.79 3.70
C PRO A 30 14.82 -8.98 4.12
N ASP A 31 14.94 -7.65 4.12
CA ASP A 31 13.88 -6.74 4.58
C ASP A 31 12.87 -6.36 3.49
N ALA A 32 13.09 -6.80 2.25
CA ALA A 32 12.24 -6.44 1.11
C ALA A 32 10.98 -7.34 0.97
N GLY A 33 10.78 -8.29 1.90
CA GLY A 33 9.64 -9.20 1.86
C GLY A 33 9.59 -10.05 0.58
N LEU A 34 10.75 -10.52 0.12
CA LEU A 34 10.91 -11.47 -0.99
C LEU A 34 10.88 -12.91 -0.45
N GLY A 35 10.45 -13.89 -1.25
CA GLY A 35 10.44 -15.30 -0.83
C GLY A 35 9.58 -16.21 -1.70
N GLY A 36 8.98 -17.23 -1.06
CA GLY A 36 8.12 -18.26 -1.67
C GLY A 36 6.74 -17.77 -2.11
N HIS A 37 6.67 -16.59 -2.72
CA HIS A 37 5.46 -16.00 -3.29
C HIS A 37 5.83 -15.16 -4.51
N ASN A 38 4.83 -14.77 -5.30
CA ASN A 38 4.99 -13.92 -6.49
C ASN A 38 4.30 -12.57 -6.36
N HIS A 39 4.06 -12.09 -5.13
CA HIS A 39 3.47 -10.77 -4.93
C HIS A 39 4.40 -9.65 -5.40
N CYS A 40 3.84 -8.58 -5.97
CA CYS A 40 4.61 -7.41 -6.36
C CYS A 40 5.31 -6.75 -5.17
N ARG A 41 6.56 -6.33 -5.37
CA ARG A 41 7.43 -5.73 -4.35
C ARG A 41 8.26 -4.60 -4.96
N ASN A 42 8.87 -3.80 -4.10
CA ASN A 42 9.77 -2.73 -4.51
C ASN A 42 11.08 -2.81 -3.70
N PRO A 43 11.93 -3.82 -3.95
CA PRO A 43 13.14 -4.05 -3.16
C PRO A 43 14.22 -2.99 -3.35
N ASP A 44 14.13 -2.21 -4.42
CA ASP A 44 15.15 -1.28 -4.92
C ASP A 44 14.71 0.18 -4.92
N GLY A 45 13.51 0.49 -4.44
CA GLY A 45 13.01 1.86 -4.33
C GLY A 45 12.63 2.50 -5.66
N ASP A 46 12.20 1.69 -6.63
CA ASP A 46 11.65 2.15 -7.91
C ASP A 46 10.34 2.95 -7.70
N ALA A 47 9.84 3.61 -8.75
CA ALA A 47 8.64 4.43 -8.69
C ALA A 47 7.36 3.65 -8.39
N ALA A 48 7.32 2.34 -8.69
CA ALA A 48 6.18 1.49 -8.44
C ALA A 48 6.61 0.06 -8.05
N PRO A 49 5.78 -0.69 -7.29
CA PRO A 49 5.99 -2.12 -7.11
C PRO A 49 5.98 -2.86 -8.44
N TRP A 50 6.84 -3.86 -8.55
CA TRP A 50 7.03 -4.62 -9.78
C TRP A 50 7.31 -6.09 -9.43
N CYS A 51 7.37 -6.95 -10.44
CA CYS A 51 7.77 -8.35 -10.30
C CYS A 51 8.50 -8.84 -11.55
N PHE A 52 9.30 -9.90 -11.43
CA PHE A 52 9.69 -10.69 -12.59
C PHE A 52 8.44 -11.37 -13.17
N THR A 53 8.37 -11.54 -14.48
CA THR A 53 7.18 -12.14 -15.11
C THR A 53 7.41 -13.62 -15.47
N MET A 54 6.34 -14.36 -15.73
CA MET A 54 6.41 -15.72 -16.29
C MET A 54 6.56 -15.74 -17.81
N ASP A 55 6.53 -14.57 -18.47
CA ASP A 55 6.79 -14.41 -19.90
C ASP A 55 8.32 -14.34 -20.13
N GLU A 56 8.85 -15.21 -20.97
CA GLU A 56 10.29 -15.28 -21.27
C GLU A 56 10.81 -14.03 -22.00
N ASP A 57 9.95 -13.31 -22.71
CA ASP A 57 10.30 -12.10 -23.46
C ASP A 57 10.21 -10.83 -22.59
N VAL A 58 9.45 -10.88 -21.49
CA VAL A 58 9.26 -9.75 -20.58
C VAL A 58 9.90 -10.04 -19.23
N ARG A 59 11.15 -9.57 -19.04
CA ARG A 59 11.91 -9.86 -17.82
C ARG A 59 11.20 -9.45 -16.53
N TRP A 60 10.68 -8.24 -16.50
CA TRP A 60 9.94 -7.69 -15.36
C TRP A 60 9.01 -6.60 -15.87
N ASP A 61 7.95 -6.34 -15.11
CA ASP A 61 7.05 -5.23 -15.38
C ASP A 61 6.43 -4.73 -14.07
N SER A 62 5.95 -3.50 -14.10
CA SER A 62 5.30 -2.84 -12.97
C SER A 62 3.91 -3.43 -12.70
N CYS A 63 3.49 -3.35 -11.45
CA CYS A 63 2.17 -3.77 -11.01
C CYS A 63 1.28 -2.56 -10.71
N ASP A 64 -0.03 -2.75 -10.86
CA ASP A 64 -1.01 -1.81 -10.32
C ASP A 64 -1.39 -2.25 -8.91
N VAL A 65 -0.71 -1.70 -7.91
CA VAL A 65 -1.00 -2.00 -6.50
C VAL A 65 -1.91 -0.90 -5.96
N PRO A 66 -3.15 -1.23 -5.50
CA PRO A 66 -4.03 -0.24 -4.92
C PRO A 66 -3.37 0.37 -3.68
N PRO A 67 -3.70 1.63 -3.35
CA PRO A 67 -3.24 2.23 -2.11
C PRO A 67 -3.61 1.32 -0.93
N PRO A 68 -2.81 1.35 0.16
CA PRO A 68 -3.15 0.61 1.35
C PRO A 68 -4.57 0.99 1.77
N SER A 69 -5.34 0.02 2.26
CA SER A 69 -6.60 0.31 2.91
C SER A 69 -6.34 1.34 4.01
N PRO A 70 -7.17 2.39 4.13
CA PRO A 70 -7.03 3.32 5.23
C PRO A 70 -7.02 2.53 6.54
N CYS A 71 -6.06 2.83 7.40
CA CYS A 71 -6.04 2.26 8.74
C CYS A 71 -7.35 2.70 9.43
N GLU A 72 -8.06 1.75 10.02
CA GLU A 72 -9.40 1.98 10.60
C GLU A 72 -9.39 2.92 11.82
N ASP A 73 -8.22 3.43 12.21
CA ASP A 73 -8.02 4.50 13.20
C ASP A 73 -8.01 5.93 12.60
N ALA A 74 -8.14 6.08 11.28
CA ALA A 74 -8.41 7.37 10.65
C ALA A 74 -9.91 7.69 10.75
N LEU A 75 -10.37 7.97 11.96
CA LEU A 75 -11.74 8.42 12.22
C LEU A 75 -11.96 9.81 11.57
N GLU A 76 -12.89 9.83 10.61
CA GLU A 76 -13.57 10.97 9.97
C GLU A 76 -12.74 11.90 9.07
N GLU A 77 -12.80 11.67 7.74
CA GLU A 77 -12.94 12.82 6.85
C GLU A 77 -14.26 13.50 7.22
N ALA A 78 -14.16 14.66 7.88
CA ALA A 78 -15.30 15.46 8.29
C ALA A 78 -16.29 15.59 7.12
N PRO A 79 -17.59 15.27 7.30
CA PRO A 79 -18.58 15.59 6.28
C PRO A 79 -18.51 17.11 6.00
N PRO A 80 -18.74 17.55 4.74
CA PRO A 80 -18.60 18.95 4.38
C PRO A 80 -19.45 19.82 5.32
N PRO A 81 -18.94 20.97 5.81
CA PRO A 81 -19.72 21.83 6.69
C PRO A 81 -20.92 22.34 5.90
N ASN A 82 -22.09 21.78 6.17
CA ASN A 82 -23.34 22.33 5.67
C ASN A 82 -23.65 23.58 6.50
N ILE A 83 -23.19 24.75 6.03
CA ILE A 83 -23.40 26.05 6.65
C ILE A 83 -24.90 26.40 6.56
N THR A 84 -25.67 26.02 7.57
CA THR A 84 -26.99 26.57 7.95
C THR A 84 -27.28 25.99 9.33
N VAL A 85 -27.32 26.70 10.45
CA VAL A 85 -28.23 27.80 10.79
C VAL A 85 -27.61 28.60 11.95
N LEU A 86 -27.51 29.92 11.80
CA LEU A 86 -27.41 30.84 12.94
C LEU A 86 -28.72 30.79 13.74
N ALA A 87 -28.67 30.50 15.05
CA ALA A 87 -29.38 31.25 16.11
C ALA A 87 -29.30 30.59 17.52
N LEU A 88 -28.62 31.30 18.42
CA LEU A 88 -29.07 31.74 19.76
C LEU A 88 -29.77 30.73 20.71
N ASN A 89 -29.07 30.36 21.79
CA ASN A 89 -29.45 30.57 23.22
C ASN A 89 -29.03 29.40 24.14
N HIS A 90 -27.96 29.57 24.93
CA HIS A 90 -28.04 29.70 26.40
C HIS A 90 -26.66 29.97 26.99
N MET A 91 -26.44 31.17 27.52
CA MET A 91 -25.42 31.42 28.54
C MET A 91 -25.96 30.87 29.87
N VAL A 92 -25.21 30.01 30.57
CA VAL A 92 -25.19 30.01 32.05
C VAL A 92 -23.76 29.73 32.52
N ARG A 93 -23.30 30.65 33.37
CA ARG A 93 -21.99 30.76 34.02
C ARG A 93 -21.83 29.78 35.20
N GLY A 94 -20.58 29.59 35.63
CA GLY A 94 -20.19 29.30 37.02
C GLY A 94 -19.52 27.94 37.20
N GLU A 95 -18.49 27.71 38.01
CA GLU A 95 -17.53 28.52 38.77
C GLU A 95 -16.47 27.52 39.29
N VAL A 96 -15.23 27.95 39.50
CA VAL A 96 -14.13 27.14 40.05
C VAL A 96 -14.26 26.98 41.57
N ALA A 97 -13.88 25.82 42.11
CA ALA A 97 -13.49 25.67 43.52
C ALA A 97 -12.48 24.52 43.72
N GLU A 98 -11.34 24.89 44.31
CA GLU A 98 -10.24 24.01 44.77
C GLU A 98 -10.70 23.01 45.85
N HIS A 99 -9.89 21.97 46.09
CA HIS A 99 -9.46 21.49 47.41
C HIS A 99 -8.05 20.89 47.29
#